data_AF-A0A7C1T867-F1
#
_entry.id   AF-A0A7C1T867-F1
#
_cell.length_a   1.000
_cell.length_b   1.000
_cell.length_c   1.000
_cell.angle_alpha   90.00
_cell.angle_beta   90.00
_cell.angle_gamma   90.00
#
_symmetry.space_group_name_H-M   'P 1'
#
loop_
_entity.id
_entity.type
_entity.pdbx_description
1 polymer ?
#
loop_
_entity_poly.entity_id
_entity_poly.type
_entity_poly.pdbx_seq_one_letter_code
_entity_poly.pdbx_strand_id
1 'polypeptide(L)'
;SDPRVTNLEGLNARYLEPEDYNDEPFDFLVSDVSFISLKLALAPALEQAEPGAHCLLLVKPQFEAGREAISKAGLLKEPETAPLVAAELERWLAEDMGWTSLGLIPSPISGGDGNEEFLLAGVKPLGADHDEDGGDSEDMDLGDDIEGDEA
;
A
#
# COMPACT_ATOMS: atom_id res chain seq x y z
N SER A 1 -12.81 17.20 17.95
CA SER A 1 -12.54 16.38 16.76
C SER A 1 -12.98 17.15 15.54
N ASP A 2 -12.32 16.97 14.41
CA ASP A 2 -12.80 17.46 13.12
C ASP A 2 -13.72 16.39 12.50
N PRO A 3 -14.93 16.71 12.03
CA PRO A 3 -15.88 15.73 11.50
C PRO A 3 -15.40 15.05 10.21
N ARG A 4 -14.36 15.57 9.56
CA ARG A 4 -13.75 14.97 8.35
C ARG A 4 -12.72 13.88 8.69
N VAL A 5 -12.44 13.67 9.98
CA VAL A 5 -11.41 12.74 10.44
C VAL A 5 -12.07 11.56 11.14
N THR A 6 -11.92 10.39 10.54
CA THR A 6 -12.17 9.10 11.20
C THR A 6 -10.86 8.61 11.80
N ASN A 7 -10.84 8.35 13.11
CA ASN A 7 -9.66 7.84 13.80
C ASN A 7 -9.84 6.35 14.12
N LEU A 8 -8.92 5.53 13.62
CA LEU A 8 -8.89 4.08 13.83
C LEU A 8 -7.78 3.74 14.83
N GLU A 9 -8.07 3.87 16.12
CA GLU A 9 -7.11 3.58 17.20
C GLU A 9 -7.08 2.09 17.57
N GLY A 10 -5.94 1.61 18.08
CA GLY A 10 -5.77 0.21 18.49
C GLY A 10 -5.59 -0.77 17.34
N LEU A 11 -5.71 -0.30 16.09
CA LEU A 11 -5.44 -1.05 14.88
C LEU A 11 -3.95 -1.00 14.53
N ASN A 12 -3.39 -2.15 14.17
CA ASN A 12 -2.04 -2.22 13.62
C ASN A 12 -2.15 -2.25 12.08
N ALA A 13 -1.58 -1.25 11.40
CA ALA A 13 -1.66 -1.09 9.95
C ALA A 13 -1.19 -2.33 9.15
N ARG A 14 -0.33 -3.18 9.73
CA ARG A 14 0.07 -4.47 9.14
C ARG A 14 -1.10 -5.43 8.92
N TYR A 15 -2.17 -5.27 9.68
CA TYR A 15 -3.38 -6.10 9.62
C TYR A 15 -4.60 -5.27 9.20
N LEU A 16 -4.39 -4.14 8.51
CA LEU A 16 -5.48 -3.34 7.99
C LEU A 16 -6.31 -4.18 7.01
N GLU A 17 -7.60 -4.30 7.26
CA GLU A 17 -8.58 -4.95 6.39
C GLU A 17 -9.61 -3.91 5.88
N PRO A 18 -10.24 -4.12 4.71
CA PRO A 18 -11.26 -3.23 4.17
C PRO A 18 -12.36 -2.83 5.16
N GLU A 19 -12.78 -3.79 5.99
CA GLU A 19 -13.85 -3.61 6.97
C GLU A 19 -13.47 -2.60 8.08
N ASP A 20 -12.17 -2.42 8.37
CA ASP A 20 -11.70 -1.45 9.37
C ASP A 20 -12.04 -0.01 8.98
N TYR A 21 -12.18 0.27 7.68
CA TYR A 21 -12.53 1.57 7.13
C TYR A 21 -13.86 1.57 6.35
N ASN A 22 -14.72 0.58 6.60
CA ASN A 22 -16.04 0.41 5.98
C ASN A 22 -15.99 0.24 4.45
N ASP A 23 -14.93 -0.38 3.93
CA ASP A 23 -14.74 -0.63 2.49
C ASP A 23 -14.73 0.68 1.65
N GLU A 24 -14.53 1.83 2.29
CA GLU A 24 -14.49 3.12 1.62
C GLU A 24 -13.22 3.24 0.76
N PRO A 25 -13.34 3.43 -0.56
CA PRO A 25 -12.18 3.51 -1.43
C PRO A 25 -11.31 4.72 -1.09
N PHE A 26 -9.99 4.57 -1.18
CA PHE A 26 -9.05 5.68 -1.01
C PHE A 26 -8.09 5.79 -2.18
N ASP A 27 -7.90 7.04 -2.63
CA ASP A 27 -7.08 7.44 -3.76
C ASP A 27 -5.78 8.14 -3.34
N PHE A 28 -5.56 8.30 -2.03
CA PHE A 28 -4.37 8.96 -1.50
C PHE A 28 -3.92 8.35 -0.18
N LEU A 29 -2.67 7.90 -0.13
CA LEU A 29 -2.03 7.32 1.06
C LEU A 29 -0.88 8.21 1.53
N VAL A 30 -0.84 8.54 2.82
CA VAL A 30 0.33 9.14 3.46
C VAL A 30 0.81 8.27 4.61
N SER A 31 2.11 8.26 4.86
CA SER A 31 2.65 7.53 6.01
C SER A 31 3.81 8.26 6.67
N ASP A 32 3.71 8.39 7.99
CA ASP A 32 4.79 8.70 8.91
C ASP A 32 4.71 7.71 10.07
N VAL A 33 5.42 6.58 9.95
CA VAL A 33 5.47 5.55 10.98
C VAL A 33 6.89 5.38 11.50
N SER A 34 7.01 4.94 12.74
CA SER A 34 8.29 4.74 13.41
C SER A 34 8.37 3.34 14.02
N PHE A 35 9.59 2.84 14.20
CA PHE A 35 9.88 1.53 14.80
C PHE A 35 9.38 0.31 14.00
N ILE A 36 8.98 0.50 12.75
CA ILE A 36 8.54 -0.54 11.82
C ILE A 36 9.02 -0.19 10.41
N SER A 37 9.37 -1.21 9.63
CA SER A 37 9.65 -1.04 8.21
C SER A 37 8.35 -0.75 7.45
N LEU A 38 8.37 0.20 6.52
CA LEU A 38 7.26 0.49 5.63
C LEU A 38 6.83 -0.74 4.84
N LYS A 39 7.76 -1.64 4.50
CA LYS A 39 7.48 -2.90 3.80
C LYS A 39 6.49 -3.78 4.56
N LEU A 40 6.55 -3.74 5.90
CA LEU A 40 5.68 -4.51 6.78
C LEU A 40 4.40 -3.74 7.15
N ALA A 41 4.52 -2.43 7.35
CA ALA A 41 3.41 -1.61 7.82
C ALA A 41 2.41 -1.27 6.72
N LEU A 42 2.88 -1.07 5.48
CA LEU A 42 2.07 -0.47 4.41
C LEU A 42 1.67 -1.41 3.30
N ALA A 43 2.19 -2.64 3.25
CA ALA A 43 1.81 -3.59 2.19
C ALA A 43 0.28 -3.75 2.06
N PRO A 44 -0.50 -3.94 3.16
CA PRO A 44 -1.96 -4.06 3.04
C PRO A 44 -2.61 -2.78 2.48
N ALA A 45 -2.22 -1.61 2.98
CA ALA A 45 -2.78 -0.34 2.52
C ALA A 45 -2.43 -0.04 1.04
N LEU A 46 -1.24 -0.40 0.58
CA LEU A 46 -0.86 -0.21 -0.83
C LEU A 46 -1.58 -1.20 -1.77
N GLU A 47 -1.84 -2.42 -1.32
CA GLU A 47 -2.65 -3.42 -2.03
C GLU A 47 -4.10 -2.97 -2.16
N GLN A 48 -4.67 -2.39 -1.11
CA GLN A 48 -6.07 -1.97 -1.03
C GLN A 48 -6.36 -0.61 -1.69
N ALA A 49 -5.34 0.21 -1.97
CA ALA A 49 -5.53 1.51 -2.62
C ALA A 49 -6.16 1.38 -4.02
N GLU A 50 -6.96 2.36 -4.42
CA GLU A 50 -7.60 2.35 -5.75
C GLU A 50 -6.57 2.44 -6.90
N PRO A 51 -6.87 1.88 -8.09
CA PRO A 51 -6.11 2.19 -9.29
C PRO A 51 -6.04 3.69 -9.54
N GLY A 52 -4.86 4.22 -9.83
CA GLY A 52 -4.63 5.67 -9.94
C GLY A 52 -4.38 6.39 -8.60
N ALA A 53 -4.44 5.69 -7.47
CA ALA A 53 -4.13 6.26 -6.17
C ALA A 53 -2.69 6.76 -6.09
N HIS A 54 -2.48 7.82 -5.31
CA HIS A 54 -1.16 8.36 -5.02
C HIS A 54 -0.70 7.97 -3.63
N CYS A 55 0.61 7.87 -3.42
CA CYS A 55 1.18 7.74 -2.10
C CYS A 55 2.31 8.74 -1.86
N LEU A 56 2.45 9.16 -0.61
CA LEU A 56 3.58 9.94 -0.11
C LEU A 56 4.06 9.34 1.22
N LEU A 57 5.20 8.67 1.17
CA LEU A 57 5.71 7.86 2.26
C LEU A 57 6.98 8.49 2.83
N LEU A 58 7.01 8.74 4.14
CA LEU A 58 8.21 9.18 4.83
C LEU A 58 9.09 7.97 5.14
N VAL A 59 10.17 7.84 4.39
CA VAL A 59 11.18 6.79 4.56
C VAL A 59 12.16 7.22 5.65
N LYS A 60 12.28 6.37 6.67
CA LYS A 60 13.19 6.54 7.81
C LYS A 60 14.23 5.42 7.77
N PRO A 61 15.40 5.63 7.13
CA PRO A 61 16.40 4.58 6.89
C PRO A 61 16.79 3.75 8.12
N GLN A 62 16.79 4.36 9.31
CA GLN A 62 17.08 3.68 10.57
C GLN A 62 16.09 2.57 10.95
N PHE A 63 14.88 2.58 10.40
CA PHE A 63 13.88 1.52 10.58
C PHE A 63 13.88 0.49 9.46
N GLU A 64 14.63 0.75 8.38
CA GLU A 64 14.69 -0.08 7.18
C GLU A 64 16.00 -0.89 7.07
N ALA A 65 17.13 -0.32 7.49
CA ALA A 65 18.48 -0.87 7.28
C ALA A 65 18.80 -2.17 8.08
N GLY A 66 17.86 -2.68 8.88
CA GLY A 66 18.04 -3.85 9.73
C GLY A 66 18.89 -3.59 10.98
N ARG A 67 18.74 -4.42 12.02
CA ARG A 67 19.33 -4.18 13.35
C ARG A 67 20.86 -4.09 13.36
N GLU A 68 21.53 -4.74 12.41
CA GLU A 68 22.99 -4.79 12.31
C GLU A 68 23.58 -3.44 11.86
N ALA A 69 22.84 -2.66 11.07
CA ALA A 69 23.25 -1.36 10.56
C ALA A 69 23.00 -0.21 11.56
N ILE A 70 22.34 -0.48 12.69
CA ILE A 70 21.90 0.53 13.66
C ILE A 70 22.81 0.53 14.90
N SER A 71 23.20 1.73 15.33
CA SER A 71 23.95 1.97 16.56
C SER A 71 23.07 1.79 17.80
N LYS A 72 23.69 1.75 18.99
CA LYS A 72 22.95 1.73 20.26
C LYS A 72 22.08 2.97 20.49
N ALA A 73 22.37 4.06 19.78
CA ALA A 73 21.62 5.31 19.85
C ALA A 73 20.43 5.36 18.89
N GLY A 74 20.17 4.29 18.11
CA GLY A 74 19.08 4.25 17.13
C GLY A 74 19.38 4.95 15.81
N LEU A 75 20.62 5.41 15.61
CA LEU A 75 21.11 6.01 14.37
C LEU A 75 21.77 4.97 13.48
N LEU A 76 21.77 5.18 12.17
CA LEU A 76 22.62 4.44 11.24
C LEU A 76 24.09 4.53 11.66
N LYS A 77 24.81 3.41 11.63
CA LYS A 77 26.26 3.36 11.90
C LYS A 77 27.06 4.08 10.82
N GLU A 78 26.59 3.99 9.57
CA GLU A 78 27.16 4.60 8.38
C GLU A 78 26.09 5.52 7.77
N PRO A 79 26.00 6.79 8.19
CA PRO A 79 24.96 7.72 7.72
C PRO A 79 24.92 7.87 6.20
N GLU A 80 26.06 7.73 5.53
CA GLU A 80 26.21 7.76 4.06
C GLU A 80 25.42 6.66 3.34
N THR A 81 24.97 5.62 4.05
CA THR A 81 24.14 4.54 3.50
C THR A 81 22.65 4.91 3.45
N ALA A 82 22.23 6.00 4.09
CA ALA A 82 20.83 6.41 4.16
C ALA A 82 20.15 6.52 2.77
N PRO A 83 20.76 7.13 1.74
CA PRO A 83 20.18 7.16 0.40
C PRO A 83 20.03 5.77 -0.25
N LEU A 84 20.94 4.83 0.03
CA LEU A 84 20.87 3.48 -0.53
C LEU A 84 19.69 2.70 0.05
N VAL A 85 19.49 2.82 1.36
CA VAL A 85 18.36 2.22 2.07
C VAL A 85 17.04 2.82 1.59
N ALA A 86 17.00 4.14 1.36
CA ALA A 86 15.80 4.78 0.83
C ALA A 86 15.50 4.35 -0.62
N ALA A 87 16.54 4.19 -1.45
CA ALA A 87 16.40 3.65 -2.81
C ALA A 87 15.97 2.18 -2.82
N GLU A 88 16.28 1.39 -1.80
CA GLU A 88 15.74 0.03 -1.63
C GLU A 88 14.23 0.03 -1.40
N LEU A 89 13.70 1.03 -0.70
CA LEU A 89 12.26 1.18 -0.50
C LEU A 89 11.56 1.64 -1.77
N GLU A 90 12.18 2.54 -2.53
CA GLU A 90 11.70 2.93 -3.86
C GLU A 90 11.61 1.73 -4.81
N ARG A 91 12.65 0.87 -4.84
CA ARG A 91 12.62 -0.36 -5.64
C ARG A 91 11.55 -1.33 -5.17
N TRP A 92 11.42 -1.54 -3.86
CA TRP A 92 10.35 -2.39 -3.31
C TRP A 92 8.96 -1.88 -3.72
N LEU A 93 8.72 -0.57 -3.63
CA LEU A 93 7.46 0.04 -4.04
C LEU A 93 7.17 -0.23 -5.53
N ALA A 94 8.20 -0.14 -6.38
CA ALA A 94 8.02 -0.35 -7.81
C ALA A 94 7.92 -1.83 -8.22
N GLU A 95 8.86 -2.65 -7.76
CA GLU A 95 9.03 -4.03 -8.21
C GLU A 95 8.11 -5.00 -7.47
N ASP A 96 7.94 -4.83 -6.15
CA ASP A 96 7.20 -5.77 -5.32
C ASP A 96 5.73 -5.36 -5.15
N MET A 97 5.44 -4.05 -5.05
CA MET A 97 4.07 -3.55 -4.92
C MET A 97 3.42 -3.16 -6.26
N GLY A 98 4.19 -3.08 -7.35
CA GLY A 98 3.69 -2.73 -8.67
C GLY A 98 3.30 -1.26 -8.87
N TRP A 99 3.79 -0.36 -8.01
CA TRP A 99 3.54 1.08 -8.14
C TRP A 99 4.52 1.73 -9.13
N THR A 100 4.16 2.88 -9.69
CA THR A 100 5.12 3.72 -10.42
C THR A 100 5.73 4.72 -9.44
N SER A 101 7.05 4.66 -9.22
CA SER A 101 7.74 5.70 -8.45
C SER A 101 7.68 7.04 -9.18
N LEU A 102 7.26 8.08 -8.47
CA LEU A 102 7.31 9.48 -8.90
C LEU A 102 8.60 10.18 -8.43
N GLY A 103 9.40 9.48 -7.63
CA GLY A 103 10.72 9.91 -7.19
C GLY A 103 10.87 9.93 -5.68
N LEU A 104 12.14 10.00 -5.30
CA LEU A 104 12.63 10.03 -3.93
C LEU A 104 13.40 11.34 -3.70
N ILE A 105 13.04 12.09 -2.67
CA ILE A 105 13.73 13.34 -2.30
C ILE A 105 14.12 13.34 -0.82
N PRO A 106 15.18 14.07 -0.42
CA PRO A 106 15.41 14.34 1.00
C PRO A 106 14.21 15.06 1.63
N SER A 107 13.85 14.67 2.85
CA SER A 107 12.82 15.35 3.62
C SER A 107 13.26 16.80 3.92
N PRO A 108 12.37 17.80 3.75
CA PRO A 108 12.68 19.19 4.09
C PRO A 108 12.79 19.42 5.60
N ILE A 109 12.34 18.45 6.41
CA ILE A 109 12.41 18.47 7.86
C ILE A 109 13.38 17.38 8.29
N SER A 110 14.42 17.77 9.02
CA SER A 110 15.35 16.81 9.63
C SER A 110 14.64 16.04 10.74
N GLY A 111 14.83 14.71 10.79
CA GLY A 111 14.30 13.89 11.88
C GLY A 111 14.82 14.36 13.25
N GLY A 112 14.01 14.21 14.29
CA GLY A 112 14.24 14.80 15.62
C GLY A 112 15.58 14.46 16.29
N ASP A 113 16.24 13.39 15.85
CA ASP A 113 17.49 12.86 16.41
C ASP A 113 18.70 12.97 15.44
N GLY A 114 18.56 13.68 14.32
CA GLY A 114 19.62 13.83 13.31
C GLY A 114 19.65 12.74 12.23
N ASN A 115 18.61 11.92 12.15
CA ASN A 115 18.44 11.00 11.02
C ASN A 115 18.08 11.77 9.74
N GLU A 116 18.73 11.42 8.65
CA GLU A 116 18.33 11.83 7.32
C GLU A 116 17.11 11.00 6.88
N GLU A 117 16.01 11.68 6.58
CA GLU A 117 14.75 11.06 6.17
C GLU A 117 14.44 11.46 4.72
N PHE A 118 13.62 10.66 4.04
CA PHE A 118 13.31 10.86 2.63
C PHE A 118 11.81 10.80 2.39
N LEU A 119 11.32 11.55 1.41
CA LEU A 119 9.95 11.45 0.91
C LEU A 119 9.97 10.63 -0.38
N LEU A 120 9.22 9.54 -0.39
CA LEU A 120 8.98 8.70 -1.55
C LEU A 120 7.56 8.92 -2.04
N ALA A 121 7.42 9.34 -3.31
CA ALA A 121 6.13 9.49 -3.95
C ALA A 121 5.90 8.38 -4.98
N GLY A 122 4.65 7.95 -5.12
CA GLY A 122 4.27 6.93 -6.09
C GLY A 122 2.83 7.09 -6.57
N VAL A 123 2.53 6.45 -7.70
CA VAL A 123 1.17 6.30 -8.23
C VAL A 123 0.88 4.84 -8.57
N LYS A 124 -0.26 4.33 -8.13
CA LYS A 124 -0.75 3.01 -8.49
C LYS A 124 -1.22 3.05 -9.94
N PRO A 125 -0.78 2.14 -10.83
CA PRO A 125 -1.28 2.08 -12.20
C PRO A 125 -2.80 1.92 -12.23
N LEU A 126 -3.46 2.42 -13.27
CA LEU A 126 -4.92 2.34 -13.44
C LEU A 126 -5.46 0.91 -13.65
N GLY A 127 -4.58 -0.10 -13.65
CA GLY A 127 -4.89 -1.44 -14.15
C GLY A 127 -4.93 -1.48 -15.68
N ALA A 128 -4.64 -2.64 -16.27
CA ALA A 128 -5.28 -2.98 -17.53
C ALA A 128 -6.68 -3.41 -17.13
N ASP A 129 -7.72 -2.84 -17.76
CA ASP A 129 -9.10 -3.19 -17.50
C ASP A 129 -9.23 -4.72 -17.38
N HIS A 130 -9.70 -5.19 -16.22
CA HIS A 130 -10.22 -6.54 -16.11
C HIS A 130 -11.54 -6.54 -16.91
N ASP A 131 -11.42 -6.64 -18.23
CA ASP A 131 -12.48 -7.14 -19.09
C ASP A 131 -12.68 -8.62 -18.67
N GLU A 132 -13.46 -8.85 -17.61
CA GLU A 132 -14.05 -10.16 -17.39
C GLU A 132 -15.20 -10.34 -18.37
N ASP A 133 -14.80 -10.83 -19.53
CA ASP A 133 -15.60 -11.56 -20.50
C ASP A 133 -16.31 -12.73 -19.79
N GLY A 134 -17.47 -12.47 -19.20
CA GLY A 134 -18.30 -13.45 -18.52
C GLY A 134 -19.74 -13.47 -19.02
N GLY A 135 -19.94 -13.27 -20.33
CA GLY A 135 -21.23 -13.43 -21.00
C GLY A 135 -21.53 -14.89 -21.33
N ASP A 136 -22.69 -15.33 -20.85
CA ASP A 136 -23.58 -16.38 -21.35
C ASP A 136 -23.15 -17.86 -21.32
N SER A 137 -23.79 -18.61 -20.41
CA SER A 137 -24.63 -19.75 -20.81
C SER A 137 -25.78 -19.95 -19.81
N GLU A 138 -26.90 -19.28 -20.06
CA GLU A 138 -28.22 -19.78 -19.67
C GLU A 138 -28.51 -21.06 -20.48
N ASP A 139 -28.36 -22.23 -19.88
CA ASP A 139 -29.09 -23.43 -20.30
C ASP A 139 -29.94 -23.88 -19.10
N MET A 140 -31.06 -23.17 -18.91
CA MET A 140 -32.20 -23.68 -18.14
C MET A 140 -32.83 -24.81 -18.96
N ASP A 141 -32.47 -26.04 -18.63
CA ASP A 141 -33.14 -27.25 -19.11
C ASP A 141 -34.53 -27.32 -18.45
N LEU A 142 -35.50 -26.59 -19.02
CA LEU A 142 -36.91 -26.68 -18.67
C LEU A 142 -37.47 -27.92 -19.36
N GLY A 143 -37.79 -28.92 -18.54
CA GLY A 143 -38.42 -30.15 -18.97
C GLY A 143 -39.77 -29.91 -19.65
N ASP A 144 -39.94 -30.54 -20.81
CA ASP A 144 -41.25 -30.81 -21.40
C ASP A 144 -41.68 -32.21 -20.98
N ASP A 145 -42.38 -32.29 -19.85
CA ASP A 145 -43.40 -33.29 -19.63
C ASP A 145 -44.76 -32.60 -19.88
N ILE A 146 -45.60 -33.22 -20.73
CA ILE A 146 -47.04 -33.49 -20.55
C ILE A 146 -47.83 -33.44 -21.88
N GLU A 147 -48.45 -34.61 -22.18
CA GLU A 147 -49.72 -34.88 -22.91
C GLU A 147 -49.86 -34.42 -24.37
N GLY A 148 -50.46 -35.16 -25.30
CA GLY A 148 -51.34 -36.32 -25.25
C GLY A 148 -52.21 -36.31 -26.53
N ASP A 149 -52.74 -37.49 -26.86
CA ASP A 149 -53.98 -37.74 -27.62
C ASP A 149 -54.03 -37.71 -29.18
N GLU A 150 -54.60 -38.82 -29.66
CA GLU A 150 -55.44 -39.09 -30.84
C GLU A 150 -55.01 -38.70 -32.27
N ALA A 151 -54.79 -39.72 -33.12
CA ALA A 151 -55.75 -40.21 -34.15
C ALA A 151 -55.19 -41.41 -34.93
#